data_AF-A0A0C2X3M5-F1
#
_entry.id   AF-A0A0C2X3M5-F1
#
_cell.length_a   1.000
_cell.length_b   1.000
_cell.length_c   1.000
_cell.angle_alpha   90.00
_cell.angle_beta   90.00
_cell.angle_gamma   90.00
#
_symmetry.space_group_name_H-M   'P 1'
#
loop_
_entity.id
_entity.type
_entity.pdbx_description
1 polymer ?
#
loop_
_entity_poly.entity_id
_entity_poly.type
_entity_poly.pdbx_seq_one_letter_code
_entity_poly.pdbx_strand_id
1 'polypeptide(L)'
;MRTKALLIGIQYKDSKEYTVDDGPQFEGLEKWDDLDGPHNDVARMKEFLDNGPWQYGQIRVLLDKEGFIRPNRENIIESLHWLTDNATEEHRLFLHYSGHGSQAYTSSPSEPDGYDETLVPVDCPPSETEEGVNGMIRDNELKEILVGRLPVGCHLTVASNFLVLRAMD
;
A
#
# COMPACT_ATOMS: atom_id res chain seq x y z
N MET A 1 -4.99 5.18 -25.21
CA MET A 1 -4.31 4.91 -23.93
C MET A 1 -5.24 5.27 -22.79
N ARG A 2 -5.53 4.32 -21.89
CA ARG A 2 -6.35 4.55 -20.68
C ARG A 2 -5.43 4.53 -19.47
N THR A 3 -5.56 5.50 -18.58
CA THR A 3 -4.63 5.72 -17.47
C THR A 3 -5.36 5.68 -16.13
N LYS A 4 -4.88 4.84 -15.21
CA LYS A 4 -5.39 4.73 -13.84
C LYS A 4 -4.24 4.83 -12.86
N ALA A 5 -4.40 5.66 -11.84
CA ALA A 5 -3.44 5.80 -10.76
C ALA A 5 -4.12 5.58 -9.41
N LEU A 6 -3.42 4.90 -8.51
CA LEU A 6 -3.76 4.80 -7.10
C LEU A 6 -2.63 5.44 -6.29
N LEU A 7 -2.97 6.44 -5.48
CA LEU A 7 -2.03 7.14 -4.61
C LEU A 7 -2.46 6.95 -3.15
N ILE A 8 -1.56 6.43 -2.32
CA ILE A 8 -1.83 6.10 -0.92
C ILE A 8 -0.79 6.81 -0.06
N GLY A 9 -1.25 7.59 0.92
CA GLY A 9 -0.40 8.32 1.87
C GLY A 9 -0.90 8.15 3.29
N ILE A 10 -0.07 7.62 4.19
CA ILE A 10 -0.48 7.31 5.57
C ILE A 10 0.47 7.99 6.57
N GLN A 11 -0.06 8.81 7.48
CA GLN A 11 0.70 9.53 8.51
C GLN A 11 0.60 8.91 9.92
N TYR A 12 -0.37 8.03 10.17
CA TYR A 12 -0.60 7.31 11.44
C TYR A 12 -0.95 8.19 12.65
N LYS A 13 -1.13 9.51 12.46
CA LYS A 13 -1.41 10.50 13.51
C LYS A 13 -2.71 10.23 14.28
N ASP A 14 -3.69 9.64 13.62
CA ASP A 14 -4.99 9.27 14.19
C ASP A 14 -5.19 7.74 14.17
N SER A 15 -4.10 6.97 14.10
CA SER A 15 -4.16 5.53 14.28
C SER A 15 -4.59 5.18 15.71
N LYS A 16 -5.22 4.01 15.85
CA LYS A 16 -5.71 3.53 17.14
C LYS A 16 -4.53 3.33 18.10
N GLU A 17 -4.65 3.88 19.30
CA GLU A 17 -3.78 3.50 20.42
C GLU A 17 -4.32 2.22 21.06
N TYR A 18 -3.42 1.30 21.38
CA TYR A 18 -3.74 0.02 22.00
C TYR A 18 -3.46 0.09 23.50
N THR A 19 -4.36 -0.50 24.28
CA THR A 19 -4.32 -0.47 25.74
C THR A 19 -4.48 -1.88 26.29
N VAL A 20 -4.29 -2.03 27.60
CA VAL A 20 -4.54 -3.30 28.30
C VAL A 20 -5.98 -3.79 28.15
N ASP A 21 -6.94 -2.89 27.89
CA ASP A 21 -8.34 -3.25 27.68
C ASP A 21 -8.57 -3.93 26.31
N ASP A 22 -7.65 -3.75 25.35
CA ASP A 22 -7.68 -4.43 24.05
C ASP A 22 -7.18 -5.87 24.14
N GLY A 23 -6.49 -6.23 25.23
CA GLY A 23 -5.96 -7.55 25.51
C GLY A 23 -4.53 -7.53 26.05
N PRO A 24 -4.12 -8.57 26.80
CA PRO A 24 -2.78 -8.63 27.39
C PRO A 24 -1.66 -8.65 26.36
N GLN A 25 -1.94 -9.06 25.11
CA GLN A 25 -0.96 -9.01 24.02
C GLN A 25 -0.60 -7.60 23.58
N PHE A 26 -1.41 -6.59 23.95
CA PHE A 26 -1.17 -5.17 23.66
C PHE A 26 -0.54 -4.42 24.84
N GLU A 27 -0.32 -5.07 25.98
CA GLU A 27 0.23 -4.41 27.16
C GLU A 27 1.64 -3.88 26.89
N GLY A 28 1.79 -2.56 27.02
CA GLY A 28 3.08 -1.88 26.83
C GLY A 28 3.54 -1.77 25.38
N LEU A 29 2.70 -2.11 24.40
CA LEU A 29 2.99 -1.89 22.99
C LEU A 29 2.58 -0.49 22.56
N GLU A 30 3.42 0.13 21.73
CA GLU A 30 3.14 1.44 21.14
C GLU A 30 2.50 1.25 19.75
N LYS A 31 1.69 2.24 19.34
CA LYS A 31 1.22 2.33 17.96
C LYS A 31 2.40 2.58 17.00
N TRP A 32 2.14 2.45 15.71
CA TRP A 32 3.08 2.89 14.68
C TRP A 32 3.42 4.38 14.84
N ASP A 33 4.70 4.71 14.70
CA ASP A 33 5.18 6.10 14.78
C ASP A 33 4.50 7.00 13.74
N ASP A 34 4.27 8.26 14.11
CA ASP A 34 3.71 9.24 13.20
C ASP A 34 4.71 9.62 12.10
N LEU A 35 4.20 9.84 10.89
CA LEU A 35 4.97 10.36 9.76
C LEU A 35 4.43 11.73 9.32
N ASP A 36 5.32 12.63 8.89
CA ASP A 36 4.93 13.97 8.42
C ASP A 36 4.87 14.10 6.88
N GLY A 37 5.64 13.29 6.16
CA GLY A 37 5.81 13.39 4.69
C GLY A 37 4.68 12.84 3.81
N PRO A 38 4.04 11.69 4.13
CA PRO A 38 3.24 10.92 3.17
C PRO A 38 2.13 11.66 2.43
N HIS A 39 1.37 12.54 3.10
CA HIS A 39 0.33 13.33 2.42
C HIS A 39 0.92 14.30 1.39
N ASN A 40 2.05 14.92 1.70
CA ASN A 40 2.74 15.82 0.78
C ASN A 40 3.37 15.04 -0.40
N ASP A 41 3.87 13.83 -0.17
CA ASP A 41 4.39 12.96 -1.24
C ASP A 41 3.28 12.62 -2.24
N VAL A 42 2.09 12.24 -1.75
CA VAL A 42 0.91 11.99 -2.58
C VAL A 42 0.50 13.25 -3.36
N ALA A 43 0.49 14.42 -2.72
CA ALA A 43 0.14 15.68 -3.39
C ALA A 43 1.10 15.99 -4.54
N ARG A 44 2.42 15.87 -4.32
CA ARG A 44 3.45 16.09 -5.34
C ARG A 44 3.38 15.05 -6.46
N MET A 45 3.15 13.78 -6.13
CA MET A 45 3.00 12.74 -7.14
C MET A 45 1.75 12.98 -7.99
N LYS A 46 0.64 13.37 -7.38
CA LYS A 46 -0.57 13.73 -8.12
C LYS A 46 -0.30 14.88 -9.09
N GLU A 47 0.34 15.95 -8.63
CA GLU A 47 0.72 17.08 -9.48
C GLU A 47 1.63 16.64 -10.64
N PHE A 48 2.60 15.77 -10.38
CA PHE A 48 3.46 15.21 -11.42
C PHE A 48 2.66 14.39 -12.47
N LEU A 49 1.71 13.57 -12.04
CA LEU A 49 0.88 12.76 -12.94
C LEU A 49 -0.11 13.60 -13.76
N ASP A 50 -0.64 14.66 -13.16
CA ASP A 50 -1.54 15.62 -13.83
C ASP A 50 -0.80 16.42 -14.91
N ASN A 51 0.43 16.85 -14.64
CA ASN A 51 1.24 17.66 -15.56
C ASN A 51 2.15 16.83 -16.48
N GLY A 52 2.19 15.51 -16.28
CA GLY A 52 3.04 14.59 -17.02
C GLY A 52 2.55 14.32 -18.44
N PRO A 53 3.39 13.69 -19.28
CA PRO A 53 3.06 13.43 -20.69
C PRO A 53 1.92 12.42 -20.88
N TRP A 54 1.61 11.64 -19.84
CA TRP A 54 0.62 10.56 -19.88
C TRP A 54 -0.76 10.96 -19.35
N GLN A 55 -0.88 12.14 -18.71
CA GLN A 55 -2.11 12.73 -18.15
C GLN A 55 -3.11 11.70 -17.61
N TYR A 56 -2.91 11.27 -16.36
CA TYR A 56 -3.72 10.21 -15.76
C TYR A 56 -5.19 10.62 -15.62
N GLY A 57 -6.07 9.99 -16.40
CA GLY A 57 -7.48 10.36 -16.49
C GLY A 57 -8.34 9.85 -15.33
N GLN A 58 -7.85 8.88 -14.56
CA GLN A 58 -8.52 8.35 -13.38
C GLN A 58 -7.50 8.21 -12.24
N ILE A 59 -7.63 9.03 -11.21
CA ILE A 59 -6.74 9.00 -10.04
C ILE A 59 -7.59 8.76 -8.80
N ARG A 60 -7.32 7.67 -8.07
CA ARG A 60 -7.88 7.41 -6.75
C ARG A 60 -6.83 7.75 -5.69
N VAL A 61 -7.25 8.47 -4.65
CA VAL A 61 -6.37 8.93 -3.57
C VAL A 61 -6.93 8.46 -2.23
N LEU A 62 -6.09 7.80 -1.45
CA LEU A 62 -6.39 7.38 -0.07
C LEU A 62 -5.44 8.10 0.88
N LEU A 63 -5.99 8.77 1.89
CA LEU A 63 -5.25 9.47 2.94
C LEU A 63 -5.94 9.26 4.29
N ASP A 64 -5.19 9.11 5.36
CA ASP A 64 -5.68 9.20 6.74
C ASP A 64 -5.90 10.67 7.14
N LYS A 65 -6.76 11.33 6.37
CA LYS A 65 -7.16 12.72 6.52
C LYS A 65 -8.64 12.86 6.21
N GLU A 66 -9.33 13.72 6.96
CA GLU A 66 -10.74 14.03 6.72
C GLU A 66 -11.00 14.42 5.25
N GLY A 67 -12.10 13.89 4.69
CA GLY A 67 -12.49 14.12 3.30
C GLY A 67 -11.88 13.15 2.28
N PHE A 68 -11.03 12.23 2.71
CA PHE A 68 -10.45 11.18 1.86
C PHE A 68 -10.95 9.79 2.25
N ILE A 69 -10.85 8.84 1.32
CA ILE A 69 -11.02 7.43 1.64
C ILE A 69 -9.86 7.04 2.55
N ARG A 70 -10.19 6.50 3.74
CA ARG A 70 -9.21 6.15 4.76
C ARG A 70 -8.42 4.90 4.32
N PRO A 71 -7.07 4.88 4.41
CA PRO A 71 -6.23 3.78 3.97
C PRO A 71 -6.17 2.64 5.00
N ASN A 72 -7.35 2.11 5.37
CA ASN A 72 -7.44 0.85 6.11
C ASN A 72 -7.19 -0.34 5.17
N ARG A 73 -6.96 -1.53 5.73
CA ARG A 73 -6.58 -2.71 4.93
C ARG A 73 -7.62 -2.99 3.82
N GLU A 74 -8.90 -2.96 4.18
CA GLU A 74 -10.02 -3.20 3.26
C GLU A 74 -10.00 -2.23 2.07
N ASN A 75 -9.98 -0.91 2.32
CA ASN A 75 -10.01 0.11 1.29
C ASN A 75 -8.77 0.08 0.38
N ILE A 76 -7.61 -0.27 0.93
CA ILE A 76 -6.38 -0.45 0.14
C ILE A 76 -6.56 -1.62 -0.83
N ILE A 77 -6.98 -2.80 -0.33
CA ILE A 77 -7.20 -4.00 -1.16
C ILE A 77 -8.25 -3.74 -2.24
N GLU A 78 -9.38 -3.16 -1.89
CA GLU A 78 -10.42 -2.78 -2.86
C GLU A 78 -9.90 -1.81 -3.92
N SER A 79 -9.02 -0.88 -3.53
CA SER A 79 -8.43 0.09 -4.46
C SER A 79 -7.35 -0.53 -5.35
N LEU A 80 -6.60 -1.52 -4.88
CA LEU A 80 -5.66 -2.30 -5.70
C LEU A 80 -6.42 -3.16 -6.73
N HIS A 81 -7.54 -3.77 -6.32
CA HIS A 81 -8.45 -4.43 -7.25
C HIS A 81 -9.03 -3.45 -8.25
N TRP A 82 -9.51 -2.29 -7.80
CA TRP A 82 -9.97 -1.24 -8.70
C TRP A 82 -8.88 -0.83 -9.69
N LEU A 83 -7.61 -0.70 -9.28
CA LEU A 83 -6.51 -0.29 -10.17
C LEU A 83 -6.35 -1.28 -11.34
N THR A 84 -6.38 -2.57 -11.03
CA THR A 84 -6.13 -3.68 -11.98
C THR A 84 -7.38 -4.11 -12.76
N ASP A 85 -8.56 -3.70 -12.29
CA ASP A 85 -9.83 -4.08 -12.89
C ASP A 85 -9.94 -3.63 -14.36
N ASN A 86 -10.36 -4.58 -15.21
CA ASN A 86 -10.51 -4.43 -16.65
C ASN A 86 -9.27 -3.86 -17.38
N ALA A 87 -8.07 -4.08 -16.81
CA ALA A 87 -6.83 -3.69 -17.45
C ALA A 87 -6.64 -4.43 -18.79
N THR A 88 -6.06 -3.73 -19.76
CA THR A 88 -5.72 -4.24 -21.09
C THR A 88 -4.32 -3.79 -21.43
N GLU A 89 -3.71 -4.32 -22.49
CA GLU A 89 -2.40 -3.89 -23.00
C GLU A 89 -2.31 -2.37 -23.31
N GLU A 90 -3.46 -1.73 -23.54
CA GLU A 90 -3.58 -0.28 -23.79
C GLU A 90 -3.64 0.58 -22.51
N HIS A 91 -3.61 -0.05 -21.33
CA HIS A 91 -3.60 0.62 -20.04
C HIS A 91 -2.19 0.92 -19.55
N ARG A 92 -2.04 2.12 -18.97
CA ARG A 92 -0.91 2.45 -18.09
C ARG A 92 -1.43 2.65 -16.68
N LEU A 93 -0.96 1.81 -15.79
CA LEU A 93 -1.32 1.79 -14.37
C LEU A 93 -0.18 2.38 -13.55
N PHE A 94 -0.54 3.14 -12.52
CA PHE A 94 0.42 3.71 -11.58
C PHE A 94 -0.03 3.45 -10.15
N LEU A 95 0.89 2.96 -9.32
CA LEU A 95 0.70 2.85 -7.88
C LEU A 95 1.77 3.70 -7.19
N HIS A 96 1.32 4.60 -6.32
CA HIS A 96 2.20 5.28 -5.37
C HIS A 96 1.80 4.95 -3.95
N TYR A 97 2.77 4.54 -3.14
CA TYR A 97 2.60 4.36 -1.70
C TYR A 97 3.67 5.17 -0.95
N SER A 98 3.22 5.97 0.01
CA SER A 98 4.08 6.59 1.02
C SER A 98 3.47 6.34 2.40
N GLY A 99 4.26 5.77 3.30
CA GLY A 99 3.82 5.28 4.60
C GLY A 99 4.87 4.33 5.19
N HIS A 100 4.54 3.65 6.28
CA HIS A 100 5.43 2.64 6.85
C HIS A 100 5.51 1.41 5.95
N GLY A 101 6.69 0.82 5.89
CA GLY A 101 6.88 -0.54 5.42
C GLY A 101 7.51 -1.36 6.54
N SER A 102 7.22 -2.65 6.56
CA SER A 102 7.77 -3.58 7.54
C SER A 102 8.16 -4.89 6.88
N GLN A 103 8.78 -5.78 7.65
CA GLN A 103 9.12 -7.13 7.24
C GLN A 103 8.35 -8.13 8.11
N ALA A 104 7.66 -9.06 7.47
CA ALA A 104 6.99 -10.15 8.16
C ALA A 104 7.70 -11.47 7.83
N TYR A 105 8.00 -12.28 8.85
CA TYR A 105 8.62 -13.58 8.62
C TYR A 105 7.75 -14.43 7.66
N THR A 106 8.41 -15.13 6.75
CA THR A 106 7.79 -16.05 5.81
C THR A 106 8.51 -17.39 5.81
N SER A 107 7.75 -18.46 5.65
CA SER A 107 8.31 -19.80 5.38
C SER A 107 8.38 -20.09 3.88
N SER A 108 8.14 -19.08 3.02
CA SER A 108 8.16 -19.26 1.58
C SER A 108 9.58 -19.60 1.09
N PRO A 109 9.76 -20.65 0.29
CA PRO A 109 11.05 -20.96 -0.31
C PRO A 109 11.48 -19.97 -1.40
N SER A 110 10.62 -19.00 -1.78
CA SER A 110 10.95 -17.95 -2.73
C SER A 110 11.75 -16.79 -2.14
N GLU A 111 11.71 -16.60 -0.82
CA GLU A 111 12.37 -15.48 -0.14
C GLU A 111 13.75 -15.90 0.38
N PRO A 112 14.86 -15.39 -0.20
CA PRO A 112 16.21 -15.83 0.15
C PRO A 112 16.63 -15.49 1.58
N ASP A 113 16.01 -14.46 2.17
CA ASP A 113 16.25 -14.00 3.55
C ASP A 113 15.16 -14.43 4.54
N GLY A 114 14.06 -15.02 4.05
CA GLY A 114 12.95 -15.51 4.86
C GLY A 114 11.98 -14.43 5.35
N TYR A 115 11.94 -13.25 4.71
CA TYR A 115 11.00 -12.18 5.07
C TYR A 115 10.22 -11.66 3.85
N ASP A 116 8.91 -11.47 4.01
CA ASP A 116 8.09 -10.73 3.05
C ASP A 116 8.18 -9.23 3.35
N GLU A 117 8.38 -8.39 2.32
CA GLU A 117 8.16 -6.95 2.43
C GLU A 117 6.67 -6.66 2.56
N THR A 118 6.30 -5.69 3.41
CA THR A 118 4.90 -5.39 3.69
C THR A 118 4.57 -3.91 3.64
N LEU A 119 3.34 -3.59 3.24
CA LEU A 119 2.71 -2.28 3.46
C LEU A 119 1.91 -2.34 4.76
N VAL A 120 1.88 -1.24 5.49
CA VAL A 120 1.21 -1.13 6.80
C VAL A 120 -0.03 -0.24 6.67
N PRO A 121 -1.25 -0.80 6.63
CA PRO A 121 -2.48 -0.02 6.69
C PRO A 121 -2.61 0.82 7.96
N VAL A 122 -3.43 1.88 7.93
CA VAL A 122 -3.61 2.77 9.10
C VAL A 122 -4.28 2.10 10.31
N ASP A 123 -4.99 1.00 10.07
CA ASP A 123 -5.66 0.17 11.07
C ASP A 123 -4.85 -1.07 11.47
N CYS A 124 -3.60 -1.19 10.99
CA CYS A 124 -2.73 -2.29 11.36
C CYS A 124 -2.29 -2.17 12.83
N PRO A 125 -2.52 -3.20 13.66
CA PRO A 125 -1.98 -3.25 15.01
C PRO A 125 -0.44 -3.23 15.04
N PRO A 126 0.17 -3.06 16.24
CA PRO A 126 1.61 -3.13 16.41
C PRO A 126 2.17 -4.46 15.90
N SER A 127 3.33 -4.39 15.26
CA SER A 127 3.98 -5.52 14.56
C SER A 127 4.35 -6.70 15.47
N GLU A 128 4.40 -6.45 16.78
CA GLU A 128 4.71 -7.41 17.84
C GLU A 128 3.54 -8.36 18.14
N THR A 129 2.34 -8.06 17.63
CA THR A 129 1.13 -8.88 17.81
C THR A 129 0.86 -9.77 16.61
N GLU A 130 0.20 -10.91 16.82
CA GLU A 130 -0.24 -11.78 15.72
C GLU A 130 -1.21 -11.04 14.79
N GLU A 131 -2.07 -10.20 15.35
CA GLU A 131 -2.99 -9.35 14.62
C GLU A 131 -2.26 -8.30 13.77
N GLY A 132 -1.14 -7.73 14.26
CA GLY A 132 -0.28 -6.84 13.49
C GLY A 132 0.39 -7.56 12.32
N VAL A 133 1.00 -8.72 12.57
CA VAL A 133 1.65 -9.54 11.51
C VAL A 133 0.66 -9.93 10.40
N ASN A 134 -0.60 -10.20 10.75
CA ASN A 134 -1.65 -10.55 9.80
C ASN A 134 -2.40 -9.32 9.21
N GLY A 135 -2.30 -8.16 9.86
CA GLY A 135 -2.95 -6.91 9.43
C GLY A 135 -2.19 -6.20 8.30
N MET A 136 -0.90 -6.45 8.16
CA MET A 136 -0.09 -5.94 7.07
C MET A 136 -0.48 -6.55 5.71
N ILE A 137 -0.18 -5.84 4.63
CA ILE A 137 -0.38 -6.33 3.26
C ILE A 137 0.96 -6.79 2.70
N ARG A 138 1.10 -8.09 2.46
CA ARG A 138 2.36 -8.71 2.01
C ARG A 138 2.59 -8.50 0.52
N ASP A 139 3.85 -8.42 0.12
CA ASP A 139 4.29 -8.33 -1.28
C ASP A 139 3.73 -9.46 -2.18
N ASN A 140 3.58 -10.67 -1.66
CA ASN A 140 2.97 -11.79 -2.38
C ASN A 140 1.49 -11.54 -2.70
N GLU A 141 0.73 -10.96 -1.76
CA GLU A 141 -0.65 -10.52 -1.98
C GLU A 141 -0.70 -9.36 -2.97
N LEU A 142 0.21 -8.39 -2.84
CA LEU A 142 0.36 -7.30 -3.81
C LEU A 142 0.67 -7.84 -5.20
N LYS A 143 1.56 -8.82 -5.33
CA LYS A 143 1.96 -9.42 -6.60
C LYS A 143 0.81 -10.19 -7.23
N GLU A 144 0.04 -10.93 -6.45
CA GLU A 144 -1.16 -11.61 -6.95
C GLU A 144 -2.14 -10.60 -7.56
N ILE A 145 -2.41 -9.51 -6.86
CA ILE A 145 -3.38 -8.50 -7.31
C ILE A 145 -2.82 -7.69 -8.49
N LEU A 146 -1.60 -7.16 -8.35
CA LEU A 146 -1.00 -6.17 -9.25
C LEU A 146 -0.30 -6.77 -10.46
N VAL A 147 0.14 -8.02 -10.42
CA VAL A 147 0.87 -8.67 -11.52
C VAL A 147 0.08 -9.86 -12.04
N GLY A 148 -0.39 -10.74 -11.16
CA GLY A 148 -1.09 -11.96 -11.54
C GLY A 148 -2.37 -11.75 -12.35
N ARG A 149 -2.97 -10.55 -12.28
CA ARG A 149 -4.22 -10.20 -12.97
C ARG A 149 -4.03 -9.37 -14.23
N LEU A 150 -2.81 -8.91 -14.53
CA LEU A 150 -2.58 -8.02 -15.67
C LEU A 150 -2.35 -8.82 -16.96
N PRO A 151 -2.97 -8.42 -18.09
CA PRO A 151 -2.67 -9.02 -19.36
C PRO A 151 -1.24 -8.68 -19.81
N VAL A 152 -0.65 -9.57 -20.59
CA VAL A 152 0.65 -9.33 -21.24
C VAL A 152 0.60 -8.01 -22.01
N GLY A 153 1.66 -7.20 -21.87
CA GLY A 153 1.76 -5.89 -22.50
C GLY A 153 1.17 -4.73 -21.67
N CYS A 154 0.41 -4.99 -20.61
CA CYS A 154 -0.04 -3.95 -19.69
C CYS A 154 1.15 -3.35 -18.91
N HIS A 155 1.20 -2.02 -18.81
CA HIS A 155 2.29 -1.34 -18.12
C HIS A 155 1.86 -0.89 -16.72
N LEU A 156 2.46 -1.47 -15.68
CA LEU A 156 2.32 -1.02 -14.30
C LEU A 156 3.63 -0.38 -13.83
N THR A 157 3.54 0.82 -13.26
CA THR A 157 4.65 1.45 -12.53
C THR A 157 4.29 1.54 -11.06
N VAL A 158 5.22 1.13 -10.20
CA VAL A 158 5.08 1.23 -8.74
C VAL A 158 6.19 2.12 -8.20
N ALA A 159 5.79 3.15 -7.44
CA ALA A 159 6.69 4.04 -6.73
C ALA A 159 6.38 3.94 -5.24
N SER A 160 7.27 3.31 -4.48
CA SER A 160 7.16 3.18 -3.03
C SER A 160 8.47 3.59 -2.38
N ASN A 161 8.38 4.17 -1.19
CA ASN A 161 9.56 4.49 -0.38
C ASN A 161 10.21 3.22 0.23
N PHE A 162 9.53 2.07 0.19
CA PHE A 162 9.98 0.85 0.87
C PHE A 162 9.83 -0.44 0.04
N LEU A 163 8.89 -0.51 -0.90
CA LEU A 163 8.54 -1.73 -1.61
C LEU A 163 9.32 -1.91 -2.91
N VAL A 164 10.00 -3.05 -3.09
CA VAL A 164 10.60 -3.47 -4.37
C VAL A 164 9.80 -4.65 -4.92
N LEU A 165 8.80 -4.37 -5.77
CA LEU A 165 8.10 -5.45 -6.49
C LEU A 165 9.00 -6.05 -7.56
N ARG A 166 9.56 -7.23 -7.27
CA ARG A 166 10.28 -8.03 -8.28
C ARG A 166 9.25 -8.72 -9.19
N ALA A 167 9.01 -8.14 -10.36
CA ALA A 167 8.44 -8.88 -11.47
C ALA A 167 9.45 -9.95 -11.90
N MET A 168 9.05 -11.23 -11.94
CA MET A 168 9.91 -12.25 -12.54
C MET A 168 9.81 -12.12 -14.06
N ASP A 169 10.97 -12.24 -14.71
CA ASP A 169 11.16 -12.23 -16.17
C ASP A 169 10.40 -13.36 -16.88
#